data_AF-M5U6H0-F1
#
_entry.id   AF-M5U6H0-F1
#
_cell.length_a   1.000
_cell.length_b   1.000
_cell.length_c   1.000
_cell.angle_alpha   90.00
_cell.angle_beta   90.00
_cell.angle_gamma   90.00
#
_symmetry.space_group_name_H-M   'P 1'
#
loop_
_entity.id
_entity.type
_entity.pdbx_description
1 polymer ?
#
loop_
_entity_poly.entity_id
_entity_poly.type
_entity_poly.pdbx_seq_one_letter_code
_entity_poly.pdbx_strand_id
1 'polypeptide(L)'
;MPGRKLGNEVMRKCRHESQVKIEASEKSRRDVMQQFVVVLSAQDCRPCAVNWALLTWSFDLVEDYRMNKNLGSRSGFTLVELLVVIAIIGVLVGLLLPAVQAAREAARRMSCSNNVKQLGLALHNYHSAYRQLPRQMGGTRTPNNALNSGVAGGGAGSSSLRLSFLVGLTPFFEQQALWEQISNPNNENSDGTTPAVPWSAMGPIPFTSLYSPWVTEVQTLRCPSDPGTGLPAMGRTNYAACIGDAFTNNNGRCIYYKSGTSTWMDERNSDRVESGRASLRGMFRPAFVTRFRDVLDGLANTMMAGEISTDIGDRDITTMPLNNPGKWVDLNDNPRNCATSISSDRPRFWGSGVVQASTAATTDNQLEWASRGRGYRWADGLTIMTGFTSILPPNSELCTVSGADAEAVASVSSRHQGGAHVLMGDGAVKFITDSIEAGVSTSGQVYLAGTDDRAPGSRSPFGLWGSLGTMAAKEVIGEEF
;
A
#
# COMPACT_ATOMS: atom_id res chain seq x y z
N MET A 1 -62.97 16.04 1.76
CA MET A 1 -64.03 16.22 0.73
C MET A 1 -63.97 17.68 0.24
N PRO A 2 -64.18 17.96 -1.06
CA PRO A 2 -63.19 18.20 -2.13
C PRO A 2 -63.14 19.69 -2.59
N GLY A 3 -62.29 20.18 -3.51
CA GLY A 3 -61.32 19.59 -4.45
C GLY A 3 -60.68 20.64 -5.41
N ARG A 4 -60.08 20.14 -6.51
CA ARG A 4 -59.37 20.80 -7.67
C ARG A 4 -57.91 21.25 -7.36
N LYS A 5 -56.89 21.12 -8.24
CA LYS A 5 -56.79 20.78 -9.67
C LYS A 5 -55.28 20.53 -10.06
N LEU A 6 -55.09 19.83 -11.20
CA LEU A 6 -53.96 19.83 -12.16
C LEU A 6 -52.67 19.04 -11.86
N GLY A 7 -52.30 18.18 -12.82
CA GLY A 7 -50.97 17.60 -13.00
C GLY A 7 -50.93 16.42 -13.98
N ASN A 8 -50.51 16.73 -15.21
CA ASN A 8 -50.16 15.92 -16.40
C ASN A 8 -49.47 14.57 -16.10
N GLU A 9 -49.92 13.46 -16.67
CA GLU A 9 -49.57 12.92 -18.02
C GLU A 9 -48.49 11.82 -17.93
N VAL A 10 -48.95 10.59 -17.67
CA VAL A 10 -48.20 9.34 -17.82
C VAL A 10 -49.16 8.31 -18.43
N MET A 11 -48.63 7.45 -19.31
CA MET A 11 -49.22 6.21 -19.87
C MET A 11 -49.81 6.30 -21.28
N ARG A 12 -49.05 5.86 -22.30
CA ARG A 12 -49.48 4.84 -23.28
C ARG A 12 -48.38 4.44 -24.27
N LYS A 13 -48.46 3.16 -24.69
CA LYS A 13 -47.72 2.41 -25.74
C LYS A 13 -46.35 1.87 -25.30
N CYS A 14 -46.03 0.57 -25.34
CA CYS A 14 -46.56 -0.57 -26.10
C CYS A 14 -46.59 -1.86 -25.26
N ARG A 15 -47.62 -2.68 -25.47
CA ARG A 15 -47.81 -4.03 -24.93
C ARG A 15 -48.08 -4.95 -26.13
N HIS A 16 -47.27 -5.99 -26.29
CA HIS A 16 -47.47 -7.26 -27.02
C HIS A 16 -46.11 -7.98 -26.97
N GLU A 17 -45.95 -9.27 -26.74
CA GLU A 17 -46.85 -10.35 -26.36
C GLU A 17 -45.91 -11.52 -25.97
N SER A 18 -46.21 -12.21 -24.88
CA SER A 18 -45.47 -13.35 -24.38
C SER A 18 -46.11 -14.63 -24.90
N GLN A 19 -45.39 -15.47 -25.64
CA GLN A 19 -45.62 -16.92 -25.68
C GLN A 19 -44.31 -17.70 -25.87
N VAL A 20 -43.99 -18.50 -24.85
CA VAL A 20 -42.95 -19.53 -24.83
C VAL A 20 -43.56 -20.79 -25.45
N LYS A 21 -42.93 -21.32 -26.50
CA LYS A 21 -43.29 -22.63 -27.08
C LYS A 21 -42.08 -23.56 -26.96
N ILE A 22 -42.26 -24.61 -26.16
CA ILE A 22 -41.32 -25.73 -26.01
C ILE A 22 -41.67 -26.73 -27.11
N GLU A 23 -40.78 -26.95 -28.07
CA GLU A 23 -40.82 -28.12 -28.97
C GLU A 23 -39.43 -28.75 -28.95
N ALA A 24 -39.37 -29.95 -28.36
CA ALA A 24 -38.25 -30.87 -28.49
C ALA A 24 -38.25 -31.45 -29.91
N SER A 25 -37.11 -31.37 -30.60
CA SER A 25 -36.85 -32.18 -31.79
C SER A 25 -35.38 -32.57 -31.84
N GLU A 26 -35.21 -33.87 -31.98
CA GLU A 26 -34.03 -34.68 -31.89
C GLU A 26 -33.14 -34.49 -33.13
N LYS A 27 -31.93 -33.93 -32.95
CA LYS A 27 -30.88 -34.04 -33.98
C LYS A 27 -29.47 -34.13 -33.41
N SER A 28 -29.26 -35.24 -32.69
CA SER A 28 -28.21 -36.23 -32.95
C SER A 28 -26.80 -35.71 -33.32
N ARG A 29 -25.87 -35.93 -32.36
CA ARG A 29 -24.48 -36.41 -32.57
C ARG A 29 -23.40 -35.44 -33.08
N ARG A 30 -23.36 -34.16 -32.65
CA ARG A 30 -22.16 -33.30 -32.87
C ARG A 30 -21.57 -32.58 -31.64
N ASP A 31 -22.21 -32.63 -30.48
CA ASP A 31 -21.80 -31.80 -29.34
C ASP A 31 -20.83 -32.44 -28.33
N VAL A 32 -20.15 -33.54 -28.68
CA VAL A 32 -19.25 -34.24 -27.73
C VAL A 32 -17.76 -33.83 -27.89
N MET A 33 -17.40 -32.86 -28.74
CA MET A 33 -15.98 -32.52 -29.00
C MET A 33 -15.57 -31.06 -28.84
N GLN A 34 -16.24 -30.28 -28.00
CA GLN A 34 -15.77 -28.96 -27.59
C GLN A 34 -15.91 -28.74 -26.09
N GLN A 35 -15.02 -29.38 -25.32
CA GLN A 35 -14.92 -29.12 -23.90
C GLN A 35 -13.46 -29.18 -23.43
N PHE A 36 -12.63 -28.29 -23.97
CA PHE A 36 -11.36 -27.88 -23.35
C PHE A 36 -11.02 -26.46 -23.82
N VAL A 37 -11.61 -25.46 -23.16
CA VAL A 37 -11.12 -24.08 -23.22
C VAL A 37 -10.86 -23.65 -21.78
N VAL A 38 -9.57 -23.47 -21.49
CA VAL A 38 -9.06 -22.85 -20.27
C VAL A 38 -9.57 -21.41 -20.24
N VAL A 39 -10.34 -21.07 -19.21
CA VAL A 39 -10.78 -19.70 -18.93
C VAL A 39 -9.58 -18.92 -18.39
N LEU A 40 -8.93 -18.11 -19.23
CA LEU A 40 -8.12 -16.99 -18.79
C LEU A 40 -8.98 -15.73 -18.90
N SER A 41 -9.44 -15.26 -17.75
CA SER A 41 -10.13 -13.98 -17.56
C SER A 41 -9.24 -12.82 -18.02
N ALA A 42 -9.75 -12.02 -18.94
CA ALA A 42 -9.23 -10.69 -19.25
C ALA A 42 -10.13 -9.66 -18.56
N GLN A 43 -9.58 -8.97 -17.56
CA GLN A 43 -10.13 -7.71 -17.05
C GLN A 43 -9.02 -6.65 -17.06
N ASP A 44 -9.30 -5.60 -17.83
CA ASP A 44 -8.86 -4.21 -17.72
C ASP A 44 -7.42 -3.82 -18.10
N CYS A 45 -7.26 -3.41 -19.38
CA CYS A 45 -6.24 -2.45 -19.78
C CYS A 45 -6.66 -1.65 -21.03
N ARG A 46 -7.06 -0.38 -20.84
CA ARG A 46 -6.94 0.75 -21.81
C ARG A 46 -6.76 2.04 -20.98
N PRO A 47 -5.90 3.01 -21.38
CA PRO A 47 -5.61 3.35 -22.78
C PRO A 47 -4.11 3.36 -23.11
N CYS A 48 -3.66 2.39 -23.90
CA CYS A 48 -2.48 2.54 -24.75
C CYS A 48 -2.90 2.21 -26.17
N ALA A 49 -2.94 3.22 -27.02
CA ALA A 49 -3.10 3.09 -28.46
C ALA A 49 -1.82 2.48 -29.06
N VAL A 50 -1.63 1.18 -28.83
CA VAL A 50 -0.73 0.37 -29.63
C VAL A 50 -1.60 -0.45 -30.54
N ASN A 51 -1.51 -0.09 -31.82
CA ASN A 51 -2.04 -0.75 -33.00
C ASN A 51 -2.60 -2.17 -32.77
N TRP A 52 -3.92 -2.27 -32.58
CA TRP A 52 -4.68 -3.53 -32.41
C TRP A 52 -4.82 -4.35 -33.70
N ALA A 53 -4.03 -4.06 -34.73
CA ALA A 53 -4.12 -4.68 -36.04
C ALA A 53 -3.52 -6.11 -36.13
N LEU A 54 -3.02 -6.69 -35.03
CA LEU A 54 -2.35 -8.00 -35.06
C LEU A 54 -3.09 -9.14 -34.31
N LEU A 55 -4.21 -8.86 -33.64
CA LEU A 55 -4.99 -9.89 -32.93
C LEU A 55 -6.39 -10.15 -33.51
N THR A 56 -6.82 -9.40 -34.52
CA THR A 56 -8.01 -9.73 -35.33
C THR A 56 -7.69 -10.62 -36.53
N TRP A 57 -6.43 -11.00 -36.73
CA TRP A 57 -6.01 -11.85 -37.87
C TRP A 57 -6.20 -13.36 -37.67
N SER A 58 -6.74 -13.80 -36.54
CA SER A 58 -6.81 -15.25 -36.23
C SER A 58 -8.22 -15.85 -36.20
N PHE A 59 -9.28 -15.07 -36.46
CA PHE A 59 -10.65 -15.61 -36.49
C PHE A 59 -11.43 -15.44 -37.80
N ASP A 60 -10.92 -14.68 -38.77
CA ASP A 60 -11.55 -14.52 -40.11
C ASP A 60 -11.00 -15.47 -41.19
N LEU A 61 -10.33 -16.57 -40.82
CA LEU A 61 -9.75 -17.52 -41.79
C LEU A 61 -10.60 -18.77 -42.07
N VAL A 62 -11.87 -18.81 -41.66
CA VAL A 62 -12.75 -19.97 -41.93
C VAL A 62 -13.81 -19.71 -43.01
N GLU A 63 -14.01 -18.48 -43.49
CA GLU A 63 -15.01 -18.15 -44.51
C GLU A 63 -14.47 -17.36 -45.70
N ASP A 64 -13.50 -17.90 -46.46
CA ASP A 64 -13.49 -17.72 -47.93
C ASP A 64 -12.51 -18.68 -48.62
N TYR A 65 -12.86 -19.98 -48.72
CA TYR A 65 -12.18 -20.90 -49.64
C TYR A 65 -12.97 -20.99 -50.95
N ARG A 66 -12.91 -19.93 -51.77
CA ARG A 66 -13.28 -20.02 -53.19
C ARG A 66 -12.33 -20.99 -53.88
N MET A 67 -12.89 -22.09 -54.40
CA MET A 67 -12.17 -23.11 -55.17
C MET A 67 -11.50 -22.51 -56.41
N ASN A 68 -10.22 -22.16 -56.31
CA ASN A 68 -9.35 -22.09 -57.47
C ASN A 68 -8.84 -23.51 -57.76
N LYS A 69 -9.42 -24.17 -58.77
CA LYS A 69 -8.99 -25.49 -59.25
C LYS A 69 -7.79 -25.34 -60.18
N ASN A 70 -6.62 -25.10 -59.60
CA ASN A 70 -5.37 -25.51 -60.24
C ASN A 70 -5.13 -26.98 -59.88
N LEU A 71 -5.12 -27.86 -60.88
CA LEU A 71 -4.80 -29.28 -60.77
C LEU A 71 -3.28 -29.46 -60.52
N GLY A 72 -2.82 -29.03 -59.35
CA GLY A 72 -1.60 -29.52 -58.74
C GLY A 72 -2.00 -30.55 -57.68
N SER A 73 -1.35 -31.72 -57.70
CA SER A 73 -1.52 -32.80 -56.72
C SER A 73 -1.64 -32.26 -55.29
N ARG A 74 -2.85 -32.32 -54.71
CA ARG A 74 -3.09 -31.96 -53.32
C ARG A 74 -2.69 -33.15 -52.45
N SER A 75 -1.50 -33.11 -51.84
CA SER A 75 -1.12 -34.06 -50.80
C SER A 75 -2.09 -33.89 -49.62
N GLY A 76 -2.91 -34.91 -49.35
CA GLY A 76 -3.78 -34.93 -48.17
C GLY A 76 -2.93 -34.99 -46.91
N PHE A 77 -3.20 -34.11 -45.96
CA PHE A 77 -2.56 -34.11 -44.64
C PHE A 77 -3.06 -35.32 -43.85
N THR A 78 -2.14 -36.15 -43.34
CA THR A 78 -2.53 -37.32 -42.57
C THR A 78 -2.85 -36.92 -41.13
N LEU A 79 -3.81 -37.61 -40.50
CA LEU A 79 -4.16 -37.38 -39.09
C LEU A 79 -2.94 -37.50 -38.16
N VAL A 80 -1.97 -38.34 -38.53
CA VAL A 80 -0.71 -38.54 -37.80
C VAL A 80 0.17 -37.30 -37.84
N GLU A 81 0.32 -36.64 -39.00
CA GLU A 81 1.11 -35.40 -39.11
C GLU A 81 0.53 -34.27 -38.25
N LEU A 82 -0.81 -34.16 -38.19
CA LEU A 82 -1.46 -33.17 -37.33
C LEU A 82 -1.24 -33.48 -35.84
N LEU A 83 -1.34 -34.75 -35.46
CA LEU A 83 -1.18 -35.19 -34.08
C LEU A 83 0.26 -34.96 -33.57
N VAL A 84 1.28 -35.19 -34.41
CA VAL A 84 2.68 -34.93 -34.05
C VAL A 84 2.92 -33.44 -33.84
N VAL A 85 2.37 -32.56 -34.69
CA VAL A 85 2.55 -31.11 -34.56
C VAL A 85 1.93 -30.59 -33.27
N ILE A 86 0.70 -30.99 -32.94
CA ILE A 86 0.09 -30.57 -31.67
C ILE A 86 0.84 -31.13 -30.46
N ALA A 87 1.42 -32.33 -30.56
CA ALA A 87 2.23 -32.91 -29.49
C ALA A 87 3.52 -32.11 -29.27
N ILE A 88 4.21 -31.70 -30.35
CA ILE A 88 5.42 -30.86 -30.26
C ILE A 88 5.09 -29.48 -29.67
N ILE A 89 4.03 -28.82 -30.15
CA ILE A 89 3.59 -27.52 -29.59
C ILE A 89 3.22 -27.68 -28.12
N GLY A 90 2.51 -28.74 -27.76
CA GLY A 90 2.14 -29.05 -26.37
C GLY A 90 3.36 -29.21 -25.47
N VAL A 91 4.40 -29.92 -25.93
CA VAL A 91 5.66 -30.08 -25.18
C VAL A 91 6.41 -28.74 -25.08
N LEU A 92 6.52 -27.98 -26.16
CA LEU A 92 7.20 -26.68 -26.16
C LEU A 92 6.51 -25.68 -25.22
N VAL A 93 5.19 -25.55 -25.29
CA VAL A 93 4.42 -24.67 -24.41
C VAL A 93 4.48 -25.15 -22.97
N GLY A 94 4.41 -26.47 -22.74
CA GLY A 94 4.52 -27.07 -21.41
C GLY A 94 5.86 -26.77 -20.73
N LEU A 95 6.96 -26.70 -21.49
CA LEU A 95 8.29 -26.34 -20.97
C LEU A 95 8.50 -24.83 -20.85
N LEU A 96 7.88 -24.02 -21.73
CA LEU A 96 8.08 -22.57 -21.76
C LEU A 96 7.20 -21.80 -20.75
N LEU A 97 5.98 -22.26 -20.47
CA LEU A 97 5.04 -21.52 -19.61
C LEU A 97 5.57 -21.31 -18.17
N PRO A 98 6.12 -22.33 -17.46
CA PRO A 98 6.68 -22.13 -16.13
C PRO A 98 7.90 -21.19 -16.16
N ALA A 99 8.73 -21.30 -17.20
CA ALA A 99 9.92 -20.47 -17.36
C ALA A 99 9.58 -18.99 -17.59
N VAL A 100 8.58 -18.69 -18.42
CA VAL A 100 8.14 -17.30 -18.66
C VAL A 100 7.57 -16.67 -17.38
N GLN A 101 6.86 -17.44 -16.55
CA GLN A 101 6.32 -16.94 -15.28
C GLN A 101 7.43 -16.62 -14.28
N ALA A 102 8.42 -17.51 -14.13
CA ALA A 102 9.57 -17.27 -13.27
C ALA A 102 10.37 -16.04 -13.73
N ALA A 103 10.60 -15.90 -15.04
CA ALA A 103 11.29 -14.74 -15.60
C ALA A 103 10.54 -13.42 -15.36
N ARG A 104 9.20 -13.43 -15.53
CA ARG A 104 8.37 -12.25 -15.25
C ARG A 104 8.43 -11.84 -13.78
N GLU A 105 8.40 -12.80 -12.86
CA GLU A 105 8.48 -12.50 -11.43
C GLU A 105 9.87 -11.98 -11.03
N ALA A 106 10.94 -12.55 -11.58
CA ALA A 106 12.29 -12.01 -11.39
C ALA A 106 12.41 -10.57 -11.91
N ALA A 107 11.83 -10.26 -13.07
CA ALA A 107 11.81 -8.91 -13.61
C ALA A 107 11.06 -7.92 -12.70
N ARG A 108 9.90 -8.31 -12.15
CA ARG A 108 9.17 -7.46 -11.20
C ARG A 108 9.96 -7.21 -9.93
N ARG A 109 10.63 -8.24 -9.37
CA ARG A 109 11.53 -8.10 -8.20
C ARG A 109 12.64 -7.09 -8.46
N MET A 110 13.31 -7.20 -9.60
CA MET A 110 14.35 -6.25 -10.00
C MET A 110 13.79 -4.83 -10.11
N SER A 111 12.60 -4.64 -10.70
CA SER A 111 11.96 -3.33 -10.78
C SER A 111 11.66 -2.74 -9.40
N CYS A 112 11.09 -3.52 -8.48
CA CYS A 112 10.80 -3.03 -7.13
C CYS A 112 12.08 -2.68 -6.37
N SER A 113 13.14 -3.50 -6.49
CA SER A 113 14.45 -3.19 -5.90
C SER A 113 15.07 -1.90 -6.47
N ASN A 114 14.88 -1.62 -7.77
CA ASN A 114 15.38 -0.41 -8.41
C ASN A 114 14.62 0.84 -7.95
N ASN A 115 13.31 0.75 -7.75
CA ASN A 115 12.52 1.84 -7.18
C ASN A 115 12.96 2.16 -5.74
N VAL A 116 13.27 1.14 -4.92
CA VAL A 116 13.87 1.35 -3.59
C VAL A 116 15.23 2.05 -3.70
N LYS A 117 16.08 1.66 -4.67
CA LYS A 117 17.36 2.34 -4.91
C LYS A 117 17.17 3.81 -5.31
N GLN A 118 16.17 4.12 -6.14
CA GLN A 118 15.85 5.51 -6.49
C GLN A 118 15.46 6.33 -5.26
N LEU A 119 14.67 5.75 -4.35
CA LEU A 119 14.34 6.40 -3.07
C LEU A 119 15.58 6.58 -2.18
N GLY A 120 16.49 5.61 -2.16
CA GLY A 120 17.77 5.74 -1.47
C GLY A 120 18.60 6.91 -2.00
N LEU A 121 18.79 6.99 -3.31
CA LEU A 121 19.48 8.12 -3.94
C LEU A 121 18.80 9.45 -3.62
N ALA A 122 17.46 9.50 -3.68
CA ALA A 122 16.69 10.69 -3.33
C ALA A 122 16.91 11.12 -1.87
N LEU A 123 16.95 10.18 -0.93
CA LEU A 123 17.23 10.43 0.49
C LEU A 123 18.63 10.98 0.73
N HIS A 124 19.65 10.39 0.10
CA HIS A 124 21.02 10.88 0.21
C HIS A 124 21.18 12.27 -0.43
N ASN A 125 20.52 12.54 -1.56
CA ASN A 125 20.51 13.87 -2.18
C ASN A 125 19.81 14.91 -1.30
N TYR A 126 18.68 14.55 -0.70
CA TYR A 126 17.98 15.40 0.28
C TYR A 126 18.89 15.71 1.46
N HIS A 127 19.55 14.69 2.04
CA HIS A 127 20.49 14.88 3.14
C HIS A 127 21.68 15.75 2.74
N SER A 128 22.22 15.59 1.53
CA SER A 128 23.30 16.43 1.01
C SER A 128 22.90 17.90 0.90
N ALA A 129 21.65 18.17 0.46
CA ALA A 129 21.13 19.54 0.32
C ALA A 129 20.77 20.19 1.66
N TYR A 130 20.10 19.46 2.56
CA TYR A 130 19.49 20.02 3.77
C TYR A 130 20.18 19.63 5.09
N ARG A 131 21.20 18.76 5.04
CA ARG A 131 21.95 18.23 6.22
C ARG A 131 21.06 17.55 7.26
N GLN A 132 19.95 16.99 6.81
CA GLN A 132 18.96 16.27 7.61
C GLN A 132 18.13 15.37 6.70
N LEU A 133 17.48 14.37 7.26
CA LEU A 133 16.47 13.57 6.56
C LEU A 133 15.12 14.32 6.50
N PRO A 134 14.27 14.01 5.52
CA PRO A 134 12.91 14.53 5.50
C PRO A 134 12.14 14.04 6.73
N ARG A 135 11.25 14.88 7.25
CA ARG A 135 10.48 14.56 8.45
C ARG A 135 9.29 13.65 8.10
N GLN A 136 9.17 12.52 8.78
CA GLN A 136 7.91 11.76 8.82
C GLN A 136 6.94 12.42 9.79
N MET A 137 5.65 12.54 9.45
CA MET A 137 4.67 13.33 10.22
C MET A 137 5.11 14.79 10.37
N GLY A 138 5.35 15.44 9.23
CA GLY A 138 5.68 16.86 9.12
C GLY A 138 4.57 17.70 8.47
N GLY A 139 4.86 18.94 8.11
CA GLY A 139 3.93 19.82 7.38
C GLY A 139 3.44 21.02 8.19
N THR A 140 2.24 21.49 7.89
CA THR A 140 1.64 22.70 8.47
C THR A 140 0.66 22.35 9.59
N ARG A 141 0.34 23.33 10.45
CA ARG A 141 -0.65 23.21 11.53
C ARG A 141 -1.46 24.50 11.68
N THR A 142 -2.71 24.39 12.12
CA THR A 142 -3.54 25.53 12.49
C THR A 142 -3.31 25.93 13.96
N PRO A 143 -3.52 27.20 14.36
CA PRO A 143 -3.35 27.62 15.75
C PRO A 143 -4.23 26.86 16.76
N ASN A 144 -5.38 26.34 16.34
CA ASN A 144 -6.38 25.70 17.20
C ASN A 144 -6.54 24.19 16.99
N ASN A 145 -5.64 23.54 16.22
CA ASN A 145 -5.71 22.10 15.91
C ASN A 145 -7.05 21.62 15.34
N ALA A 146 -7.77 22.51 14.66
CA ALA A 146 -8.85 22.08 13.80
C ALA A 146 -8.22 21.17 12.72
N LEU A 147 -8.70 19.93 12.62
CA LEU A 147 -8.51 19.09 11.44
C LEU A 147 -9.17 19.82 10.28
N ASN A 148 -8.42 20.72 9.67
CA ASN A 148 -8.94 21.59 8.65
C ASN A 148 -8.67 20.93 7.30
N SER A 149 -9.66 20.14 6.87
CA SER A 149 -9.74 19.55 5.52
C SER A 149 -9.80 20.60 4.41
N GLY A 150 -9.95 21.87 4.80
CA GLY A 150 -10.40 22.96 3.95
C GLY A 150 -11.89 23.26 4.16
N VAL A 151 -12.34 24.38 3.62
CA VAL A 151 -13.78 24.74 3.59
C VAL A 151 -14.51 23.79 2.62
N ALA A 152 -15.80 23.52 2.85
CA ALA A 152 -16.62 22.76 1.90
C ALA A 152 -16.56 23.41 0.50
N GLY A 153 -16.16 22.65 -0.53
CA GLY A 153 -15.85 23.16 -1.87
C GLY A 153 -14.36 23.40 -2.14
N GLY A 154 -13.50 23.09 -1.17
CA GLY A 154 -12.04 23.23 -1.26
C GLY A 154 -11.54 24.59 -0.74
N GLY A 155 -10.35 24.59 -0.13
CA GLY A 155 -9.65 25.81 0.27
C GLY A 155 -8.92 25.74 1.61
N ALA A 156 -8.36 26.88 2.05
CA ALA A 156 -7.38 27.02 3.13
C ALA A 156 -7.45 25.92 4.21
N GLY A 157 -6.49 25.02 4.15
CA GLY A 157 -6.37 23.85 5.00
C GLY A 157 -4.95 23.73 5.50
N SER A 158 -4.73 22.77 6.38
CA SER A 158 -3.41 22.48 6.93
C SER A 158 -3.21 20.99 6.92
N SER A 159 -2.01 20.53 6.58
CA SER A 159 -1.70 19.12 6.58
C SER A 159 -1.66 18.50 7.98
N SER A 160 -1.81 19.31 9.03
CA SER A 160 -1.97 18.89 10.43
C SER A 160 -0.81 18.04 10.93
N LEU A 161 0.40 18.37 10.48
CA LEU A 161 1.63 17.62 10.72
C LEU A 161 1.57 16.15 10.27
N ARG A 162 0.79 15.83 9.23
CA ARG A 162 0.60 14.46 8.73
C ARG A 162 1.32 14.17 7.42
N LEU A 163 2.20 15.03 6.94
CA LEU A 163 2.92 14.76 5.69
C LEU A 163 3.95 13.65 5.90
N SER A 164 4.01 12.74 4.93
CA SER A 164 5.02 11.70 4.86
C SER A 164 6.38 12.26 4.43
N PHE A 165 7.43 11.50 4.72
CA PHE A 165 8.78 11.78 4.25
C PHE A 165 8.87 11.83 2.71
N LEU A 166 7.98 11.10 2.02
CA LEU A 166 7.92 11.03 0.55
C LEU A 166 7.58 12.39 -0.07
N VAL A 167 6.77 13.23 0.60
CA VAL A 167 6.42 14.56 0.10
C VAL A 167 7.66 15.43 -0.10
N GLY A 168 8.56 15.47 0.89
CA GLY A 168 9.81 16.21 0.79
C GLY A 168 10.82 15.62 -0.21
N LEU A 169 10.63 14.37 -0.62
CA LEU A 169 11.48 13.69 -1.60
C LEU A 169 11.02 13.85 -3.04
N THR A 170 9.80 14.34 -3.29
CA THR A 170 9.27 14.57 -4.64
C THR A 170 10.23 15.26 -5.63
N PRO A 171 10.93 16.36 -5.29
CA PRO A 171 11.88 16.96 -6.23
C PRO A 171 13.13 16.11 -6.49
N PHE A 172 13.41 15.11 -5.65
CA PHE A 172 14.60 14.26 -5.73
C PHE A 172 14.38 12.93 -6.47
N PHE A 173 13.15 12.63 -6.88
CA PHE A 173 12.81 11.46 -7.72
C PHE A 173 12.01 11.85 -8.98
N GLU A 174 12.35 12.99 -9.59
CA GLU A 174 11.77 13.48 -10.85
C GLU A 174 10.27 13.85 -10.77
N GLN A 175 9.79 14.31 -9.61
CA GLN A 175 8.42 14.82 -9.42
C GLN A 175 8.40 16.32 -9.09
N GLN A 176 9.20 17.11 -9.81
CA GLN A 176 9.32 18.56 -9.62
C GLN A 176 7.99 19.31 -9.85
N ALA A 177 7.23 18.95 -10.89
CA ALA A 177 5.94 19.58 -11.17
C ALA A 177 4.91 19.33 -10.04
N LEU A 178 4.95 18.12 -9.46
CA LEU A 178 4.10 17.79 -8.32
C LEU A 178 4.53 18.56 -7.07
N TRP A 179 5.84 18.69 -6.83
CA TRP A 179 6.37 19.50 -5.74
C TRP A 179 5.93 20.96 -5.84
N GLU A 180 5.98 21.56 -7.02
CA GLU A 180 5.57 22.97 -7.23
C GLU A 180 4.09 23.21 -6.90
N GLN A 181 3.22 22.23 -7.18
CA GLN A 181 1.81 22.28 -6.80
C GLN A 181 1.58 22.11 -5.29
N ILE A 182 2.47 21.38 -4.61
CA ILE A 182 2.42 21.15 -3.16
C ILE A 182 3.00 22.34 -2.39
N SER A 183 4.17 22.84 -2.81
CA SER A 183 4.92 23.87 -2.10
C SER A 183 4.27 25.25 -2.19
N ASN A 184 3.47 25.50 -3.22
CA ASN A 184 2.80 26.76 -3.46
C ASN A 184 1.28 26.64 -3.21
N PRO A 185 0.57 27.76 -2.99
CA PRO A 185 -0.88 27.75 -3.01
C PRO A 185 -1.42 27.24 -4.35
N ASN A 186 -2.48 26.44 -4.32
CA ASN A 186 -3.05 25.80 -5.49
C ASN A 186 -4.54 26.19 -5.65
N ASN A 187 -4.97 26.52 -6.87
CA ASN A 187 -6.32 27.00 -7.20
C ASN A 187 -7.13 25.98 -8.03
N GLU A 188 -6.74 24.72 -8.01
CA GLU A 188 -7.41 23.67 -8.78
C GLU A 188 -7.79 22.52 -7.85
N ASN A 189 -9.06 22.12 -7.93
CA ASN A 189 -9.56 20.89 -7.32
C ASN A 189 -9.34 19.72 -8.29
N SER A 190 -9.29 18.50 -7.73
CA SER A 190 -9.16 17.26 -8.51
C SER A 190 -10.34 16.97 -9.44
N ASP A 191 -11.49 17.61 -9.21
CA ASP A 191 -12.68 17.54 -10.08
C ASP A 191 -12.68 18.61 -11.20
N GLY A 192 -11.59 19.38 -11.33
CA GLY A 192 -11.44 20.46 -12.30
C GLY A 192 -12.14 21.77 -11.92
N THR A 193 -12.78 21.84 -10.75
CA THR A 193 -13.37 23.09 -10.24
C THR A 193 -12.31 23.98 -9.58
N THR A 194 -12.58 25.28 -9.47
CA THR A 194 -11.76 26.20 -8.69
C THR A 194 -12.29 26.24 -7.25
N PRO A 195 -11.44 26.03 -6.22
CA PRO A 195 -11.85 26.12 -4.83
C PRO A 195 -12.22 27.56 -4.47
N ALA A 196 -13.15 27.73 -3.53
CA ALA A 196 -13.62 29.05 -3.09
C ALA A 196 -12.51 29.91 -2.47
N VAL A 197 -11.53 29.25 -1.86
CA VAL A 197 -10.28 29.84 -1.37
C VAL A 197 -9.14 28.98 -1.90
N PRO A 198 -7.99 29.55 -2.31
CA PRO A 198 -6.81 28.77 -2.66
C PRO A 198 -6.45 27.75 -1.58
N TRP A 199 -6.05 26.54 -1.99
CA TRP A 199 -5.38 25.59 -1.12
C TRP A 199 -4.10 26.23 -0.59
N SER A 200 -3.83 26.09 0.70
CA SER A 200 -2.61 26.62 1.30
C SER A 200 -1.37 25.86 0.83
N ALA A 201 -0.22 26.52 0.83
CA ALA A 201 1.06 25.86 0.65
C ALA A 201 1.20 24.66 1.62
N MET A 202 1.83 23.59 1.15
CA MET A 202 1.92 22.27 1.80
C MET A 202 0.58 21.52 1.93
N GLY A 203 -0.46 21.98 1.24
CA GLY A 203 -1.73 21.28 1.08
C GLY A 203 -2.59 21.14 2.34
N PRO A 204 -3.82 20.63 2.19
CA PRO A 204 -4.69 20.24 3.29
C PRO A 204 -4.25 18.89 3.88
N ILE A 205 -5.02 18.36 4.82
CA ILE A 205 -4.80 17.01 5.35
C ILE A 205 -4.74 15.95 4.22
N PRO A 206 -3.85 14.96 4.29
CA PRO A 206 -3.64 13.98 3.21
C PRO A 206 -4.83 13.07 2.84
N PHE A 207 -5.97 13.16 3.53
CA PHE A 207 -7.21 12.48 3.17
C PHE A 207 -8.24 13.38 2.47
N THR A 208 -7.84 14.56 2.02
CA THR A 208 -8.69 15.44 1.20
C THR A 208 -8.62 15.03 -0.27
N SER A 209 -9.65 14.34 -0.77
CA SER A 209 -9.73 13.87 -2.16
C SER A 209 -9.81 14.99 -3.20
N LEU A 210 -10.26 16.19 -2.81
CA LEU A 210 -10.36 17.36 -3.68
C LEU A 210 -9.01 18.01 -3.99
N TYR A 211 -7.94 17.68 -3.27
CA TYR A 211 -6.61 18.22 -3.54
C TYR A 211 -5.85 17.33 -4.52
N SER A 212 -5.70 17.80 -5.76
CA SER A 212 -5.15 17.02 -6.88
C SER A 212 -3.80 16.31 -6.57
N PRO A 213 -2.81 16.95 -5.90
CA PRO A 213 -1.56 16.27 -5.57
C PRO A 213 -1.72 15.02 -4.69
N TRP A 214 -2.72 14.97 -3.80
CA TRP A 214 -2.94 13.80 -2.94
C TRP A 214 -3.51 12.61 -3.69
N VAL A 215 -4.28 12.82 -4.76
CA VAL A 215 -4.86 11.73 -5.56
C VAL A 215 -4.00 11.32 -6.75
N THR A 216 -2.83 11.94 -6.93
CA THR A 216 -1.89 11.61 -8.00
C THR A 216 -1.12 10.33 -7.69
N GLU A 217 -1.15 9.36 -8.60
CA GLU A 217 -0.38 8.11 -8.51
C GLU A 217 1.05 8.31 -9.04
N VAL A 218 2.03 8.25 -8.15
CA VAL A 218 3.46 8.40 -8.51
C VAL A 218 4.04 7.03 -8.85
N GLN A 219 4.43 6.82 -10.10
CA GLN A 219 4.93 5.52 -10.59
C GLN A 219 6.18 5.03 -9.84
N THR A 220 7.08 5.92 -9.47
CA THR A 220 8.29 5.59 -8.68
C THR A 220 7.95 5.02 -7.30
N LEU A 221 6.76 5.32 -6.77
CA LEU A 221 6.30 4.82 -5.48
C LEU A 221 5.54 3.50 -5.58
N ARG A 222 5.39 2.93 -6.78
CA ARG A 222 4.65 1.68 -7.02
C ARG A 222 5.60 0.54 -7.34
N CYS A 223 5.34 -0.62 -6.75
CA CYS A 223 5.99 -1.88 -7.08
C CYS A 223 5.12 -2.61 -8.12
N PRO A 224 5.65 -3.00 -9.30
CA PRO A 224 4.87 -3.74 -10.31
C PRO A 224 4.30 -5.09 -9.87
N SER A 225 4.74 -5.64 -8.73
CA SER A 225 4.15 -6.84 -8.14
C SER A 225 2.89 -6.59 -7.31
N ASP A 226 2.58 -5.32 -7.00
CA ASP A 226 1.37 -4.95 -6.29
C ASP A 226 0.24 -4.64 -7.29
N PRO A 227 -0.87 -5.42 -7.29
CA PRO A 227 -1.97 -5.23 -8.23
C PRO A 227 -2.95 -4.11 -7.85
N GLY A 228 -2.75 -3.45 -6.70
CA GLY A 228 -3.66 -2.43 -6.19
C GLY A 228 -3.74 -1.22 -7.12
N THR A 229 -4.96 -0.80 -7.45
CA THR A 229 -5.22 0.36 -8.30
C THR A 229 -6.47 1.10 -7.87
N GLY A 230 -6.52 2.41 -8.10
CA GLY A 230 -7.74 3.21 -7.99
C GLY A 230 -8.33 3.29 -6.59
N LEU A 231 -9.61 3.68 -6.54
CA LEU A 231 -10.38 3.84 -5.32
C LEU A 231 -10.45 2.52 -4.53
N PRO A 232 -10.50 2.57 -3.19
CA PRO A 232 -10.68 3.77 -2.35
C PRO A 232 -9.36 4.50 -2.00
N ALA A 233 -8.23 4.09 -2.58
CA ALA A 233 -6.95 4.75 -2.35
C ALA A 233 -6.90 6.14 -3.01
N MET A 234 -6.14 7.05 -2.39
CA MET A 234 -5.85 8.40 -2.88
C MET A 234 -4.34 8.49 -3.08
N GLY A 235 -3.85 7.87 -4.16
CA GLY A 235 -2.42 7.76 -4.47
C GLY A 235 -1.70 6.72 -3.60
N ARG A 236 -1.45 5.55 -4.17
CA ARG A 236 -0.84 4.41 -3.46
C ARG A 236 0.68 4.54 -3.34
N THR A 237 1.24 3.87 -2.33
CA THR A 237 2.69 3.70 -2.17
C THR A 237 3.02 2.29 -1.68
N ASN A 238 4.10 1.74 -2.22
CA ASN A 238 4.71 0.48 -1.78
C ASN A 238 5.96 0.69 -0.94
N TYR A 239 6.28 1.93 -0.56
CA TYR A 239 7.50 2.23 0.19
C TYR A 239 7.18 3.03 1.44
N ALA A 240 7.73 2.57 2.55
CA ALA A 240 7.48 3.12 3.88
C ALA A 240 8.79 3.38 4.62
N ALA A 241 8.75 4.36 5.53
CA ALA A 241 9.85 4.71 6.41
C ALA A 241 9.97 3.74 7.59
N CYS A 242 11.22 3.46 7.98
CA CYS A 242 11.51 2.69 9.19
C CYS A 242 11.32 3.57 10.44
N ILE A 243 10.30 3.25 11.23
CA ILE A 243 10.01 3.91 12.52
C ILE A 243 10.73 3.21 13.70
N GLY A 244 11.28 2.03 13.44
CA GLY A 244 12.06 1.24 14.38
C GLY A 244 11.21 0.25 15.17
N ASP A 245 11.68 -0.12 16.34
CA ASP A 245 11.22 -1.30 17.07
C ASP A 245 10.30 -0.96 18.26
N ALA A 246 9.68 0.22 18.23
CA ALA A 246 8.68 0.64 19.19
C ALA A 246 7.48 1.27 18.49
N PHE A 247 6.29 1.00 19.01
CA PHE A 247 5.04 1.52 18.48
C PHE A 247 4.53 2.76 19.23
N THR A 248 5.00 2.95 20.48
CA THR A 248 4.61 4.08 21.34
C THR A 248 4.89 5.42 20.65
N ASN A 249 3.84 6.23 20.50
CA ASN A 249 3.80 7.51 19.76
C ASN A 249 4.20 7.45 18.27
N ASN A 250 4.24 6.28 17.64
CA ASN A 250 4.65 6.17 16.24
C ASN A 250 3.64 6.73 15.23
N ASN A 251 2.45 7.12 15.67
CA ASN A 251 1.49 7.88 14.88
C ASN A 251 1.83 9.37 14.76
N GLY A 252 2.98 9.82 15.27
CA GLY A 252 3.45 11.22 15.20
C GLY A 252 2.67 12.20 16.06
N ARG A 253 1.77 11.74 16.94
CA ARG A 253 1.01 12.60 17.88
C ARG A 253 1.80 13.03 19.11
N CYS A 254 3.13 12.98 19.03
CA CYS A 254 4.04 13.61 19.99
C CYS A 254 3.79 15.12 20.09
N ILE A 255 3.53 15.76 18.94
CA ILE A 255 3.11 17.16 18.86
C ILE A 255 1.59 17.19 18.80
N TYR A 256 0.95 17.86 19.75
CA TYR A 256 -0.51 17.95 19.83
C TYR A 256 -0.95 19.26 20.44
N TYR A 257 -2.21 19.62 20.26
CA TYR A 257 -2.79 20.81 20.88
C TYR A 257 -3.57 20.43 22.13
N LYS A 258 -3.28 21.10 23.25
CA LYS A 258 -3.95 20.86 24.52
C LYS A 258 -5.10 21.87 24.68
N SER A 259 -6.32 21.42 24.43
CA SER A 259 -7.52 22.26 24.48
C SER A 259 -7.72 22.97 25.83
N GLY A 260 -7.29 22.36 26.95
CA GLY A 260 -7.42 22.96 28.28
C GLY A 260 -6.45 24.12 28.57
N THR A 261 -5.37 24.26 27.80
CA THR A 261 -4.41 25.36 27.94
C THR A 261 -4.34 26.26 26.71
N SER A 262 -5.12 25.94 25.66
CA SER A 262 -5.10 26.61 24.35
C SER A 262 -3.70 26.79 23.75
N THR A 263 -2.81 25.83 24.03
CA THR A 263 -1.42 25.86 23.60
C THR A 263 -1.05 24.58 22.88
N TRP A 264 -0.12 24.72 21.93
CA TRP A 264 0.55 23.59 21.33
C TRP A 264 1.58 23.01 22.29
N MET A 265 1.51 21.69 22.46
CA MET A 265 2.53 20.88 23.10
C MET A 265 3.52 20.47 22.03
N ASP A 266 4.76 20.93 22.19
CA ASP A 266 5.87 20.67 21.28
C ASP A 266 7.11 20.20 22.05
N GLU A 267 8.22 20.11 21.32
CA GLU A 267 9.50 19.54 21.76
C GLU A 267 10.05 20.05 23.10
N ARG A 268 9.55 21.17 23.63
CA ARG A 268 10.07 21.80 24.84
C ARG A 268 9.31 21.48 26.13
N ASN A 269 8.00 21.15 26.07
CA ASN A 269 7.13 21.12 27.26
C ASN A 269 6.05 20.02 27.19
N SER A 270 6.39 18.78 26.84
CA SER A 270 5.38 17.72 26.71
C SER A 270 5.86 16.31 27.08
N ASP A 271 5.13 15.66 27.98
CA ASP A 271 5.30 14.24 28.35
C ASP A 271 5.24 13.30 27.14
N ARG A 272 4.45 13.65 26.10
CA ARG A 272 4.38 12.85 24.86
C ARG A 272 5.63 12.97 24.00
N VAL A 273 6.25 14.15 23.99
CA VAL A 273 7.54 14.32 23.30
C VAL A 273 8.63 13.55 24.03
N GLU A 274 8.67 13.62 25.36
CA GLU A 274 9.61 12.83 26.16
C GLU A 274 9.42 11.33 25.92
N SER A 275 8.16 10.89 25.91
CA SER A 275 7.81 9.50 25.59
C SER A 275 8.22 9.11 24.16
N GLY A 276 7.99 9.98 23.17
CA GLY A 276 8.44 9.78 21.80
C GLY A 276 9.97 9.69 21.69
N ARG A 277 10.71 10.57 22.36
CA ARG A 277 12.20 10.54 22.37
C ARG A 277 12.75 9.28 23.02
N ALA A 278 12.07 8.75 24.03
CA ALA A 278 12.47 7.56 24.75
C ALA A 278 12.16 6.27 23.99
N SER A 279 11.08 6.24 23.22
CA SER A 279 10.56 5.02 22.58
C SER A 279 10.91 4.93 21.08
N LEU A 280 10.82 6.05 20.34
CA LEU A 280 11.03 6.04 18.89
C LEU A 280 12.52 5.95 18.56
N ARG A 281 12.93 4.80 17.99
CA ARG A 281 14.34 4.47 17.74
C ARG A 281 14.70 4.25 16.28
N GLY A 282 13.74 4.32 15.36
CA GLY A 282 14.02 4.20 13.92
C GLY A 282 14.68 5.42 13.31
N MET A 283 15.19 5.23 12.10
CA MET A 283 15.75 6.32 11.29
C MET A 283 14.76 7.49 11.14
N PHE A 284 13.49 7.16 10.92
CA PHE A 284 12.40 8.13 10.86
C PHE A 284 11.59 8.08 12.15
N ARG A 285 11.88 9.00 13.06
CA ARG A 285 11.08 9.20 14.26
C ARG A 285 9.94 10.16 13.93
N PRO A 286 8.67 9.73 13.94
CA PRO A 286 7.53 10.57 13.57
C PRO A 286 7.50 11.86 14.39
N ALA A 287 7.31 12.99 13.72
CA ALA A 287 7.38 14.32 14.29
C ALA A 287 8.76 14.69 14.87
N PHE A 288 9.86 14.06 14.48
CA PHE A 288 11.23 14.48 14.82
C PHE A 288 12.10 14.52 13.56
N VAL A 289 13.12 15.38 13.60
CA VAL A 289 14.14 15.43 12.56
C VAL A 289 15.28 14.49 12.95
N THR A 290 15.77 13.73 11.98
CA THR A 290 16.94 12.86 12.10
C THR A 290 18.02 13.31 11.13
N ARG A 291 19.29 13.20 11.54
CA ARG A 291 20.47 13.46 10.70
C ARG A 291 21.35 12.21 10.69
N PHE A 292 22.20 12.04 9.67
CA PHE A 292 23.10 10.87 9.63
C PHE A 292 24.05 10.76 10.82
N ARG A 293 24.48 11.89 11.39
CA ARG A 293 25.29 11.90 12.62
C ARG A 293 24.57 11.33 13.85
N ASP A 294 23.24 11.29 13.83
CA ASP A 294 22.44 10.81 14.95
C ASP A 294 22.33 9.26 14.91
N VAL A 295 22.78 8.62 13.81
CA VAL A 295 22.83 7.17 13.62
C VAL A 295 24.14 6.64 14.19
N LEU A 296 24.11 6.18 15.43
CA LEU A 296 25.27 5.68 16.17
C LEU A 296 25.57 4.20 15.88
N ASP A 297 24.57 3.45 15.39
CA ASP A 297 24.69 2.00 15.10
C ASP A 297 25.33 1.73 13.72
N GLY A 298 25.55 2.80 12.95
CA GLY A 298 26.16 2.78 11.62
C GLY A 298 25.12 2.72 10.50
N LEU A 299 25.32 3.54 9.47
CA LEU A 299 24.39 3.63 8.34
C LEU A 299 24.17 2.29 7.61
N ALA A 300 25.21 1.45 7.47
CA ALA A 300 25.09 0.14 6.85
C ALA A 300 24.24 -0.86 7.68
N ASN A 301 24.06 -0.60 8.98
CA ASN A 301 23.35 -1.48 9.92
C ASN A 301 21.96 -0.97 10.30
N THR A 302 21.56 0.22 9.85
CA THR A 302 20.25 0.80 10.18
C THR A 302 19.38 0.92 8.94
N MET A 303 18.16 0.38 8.99
CA MET A 303 17.16 0.51 7.94
C MET A 303 16.60 1.93 7.87
N MET A 304 16.40 2.45 6.66
CA MET A 304 15.75 3.74 6.40
C MET A 304 14.33 3.57 5.88
N ALA A 305 14.15 2.68 4.90
CA ALA A 305 12.89 2.47 4.24
C ALA A 305 12.73 0.99 3.86
N GLY A 306 11.50 0.59 3.53
CA GLY A 306 11.19 -0.79 3.19
C GLY A 306 9.96 -0.90 2.33
N GLU A 307 9.84 -2.03 1.67
CA GLU A 307 8.68 -2.37 0.86
C GLU A 307 7.46 -2.70 1.74
N ILE A 308 6.30 -2.22 1.30
CA ILE A 308 5.00 -2.51 1.89
C ILE A 308 4.03 -2.92 0.77
N SER A 309 3.18 -3.90 1.05
CA SER A 309 2.06 -4.22 0.19
C SER A 309 0.89 -3.28 0.47
N THR A 310 0.17 -2.89 -0.58
CA THR A 310 -1.05 -2.09 -0.44
C THR A 310 -2.27 -2.98 -0.36
N ASP A 311 -3.28 -2.49 0.37
CA ASP A 311 -4.51 -3.23 0.57
C ASP A 311 -5.33 -3.35 -0.72
N ILE A 312 -5.98 -4.49 -0.92
CA ILE A 312 -6.85 -4.70 -2.09
C ILE A 312 -8.26 -5.13 -1.68
N GLY A 313 -8.60 -4.98 -0.39
CA GLY A 313 -9.89 -5.40 0.15
C GLY A 313 -10.04 -6.92 0.31
N ASP A 314 -8.94 -7.67 0.28
CA ASP A 314 -8.90 -9.14 0.42
C ASP A 314 -8.79 -9.61 1.88
N ARG A 315 -8.67 -8.67 2.83
CA ARG A 315 -8.49 -8.91 4.27
C ARG A 315 -7.17 -9.62 4.58
N ASP A 316 -6.12 -9.35 3.81
CA ASP A 316 -4.75 -9.81 4.09
C ASP A 316 -4.25 -9.18 5.40
N ILE A 317 -3.60 -9.99 6.24
CA ILE A 317 -3.09 -9.58 7.56
C ILE A 317 -2.01 -8.49 7.47
N THR A 318 -1.33 -8.38 6.33
CA THR A 318 -0.22 -7.45 6.11
C THR A 318 -0.67 -6.09 5.58
N THR A 319 -1.93 -5.98 5.12
CA THR A 319 -2.44 -4.78 4.45
C THR A 319 -3.72 -4.22 5.05
N MET A 320 -4.57 -5.06 5.66
CA MET A 320 -5.77 -4.61 6.35
C MET A 320 -5.49 -4.52 7.85
N PRO A 321 -5.55 -3.33 8.48
CA PRO A 321 -5.34 -3.18 9.91
C PRO A 321 -6.41 -3.88 10.73
N LEU A 322 -5.99 -4.62 11.75
CA LEU A 322 -6.86 -5.05 12.84
C LEU A 322 -6.73 -4.07 14.02
N ASN A 323 -7.86 -3.64 14.57
CA ASN A 323 -7.88 -2.95 15.85
C ASN A 323 -7.70 -3.98 16.97
N ASN A 324 -6.68 -3.75 17.80
CA ASN A 324 -6.19 -4.62 18.85
C ASN A 324 -7.34 -5.16 19.70
N PRO A 325 -7.38 -6.48 19.98
CA PRO A 325 -8.33 -7.05 20.94
C PRO A 325 -7.85 -6.71 22.35
N GLY A 326 -8.03 -5.46 22.78
CA GLY A 326 -7.63 -5.01 24.11
C GLY A 326 -7.15 -3.57 24.15
N LYS A 327 -6.62 -3.19 25.31
CA LYS A 327 -6.12 -1.83 25.57
C LYS A 327 -4.74 -1.64 24.93
N TRP A 328 -4.34 -0.37 24.87
CA TRP A 328 -2.99 0.04 24.47
C TRP A 328 -1.87 -0.77 25.13
N VAL A 329 -2.00 -1.03 26.44
CA VAL A 329 -1.00 -1.76 27.23
C VAL A 329 -0.82 -3.19 26.72
N ASP A 330 -1.89 -3.83 26.25
CA ASP A 330 -1.83 -5.21 25.77
C ASP A 330 -0.97 -5.33 24.52
N LEU A 331 -1.05 -4.35 23.61
CA LEU A 331 -0.18 -4.31 22.41
C LEU A 331 1.25 -3.86 22.74
N ASN A 332 1.42 -3.02 23.76
CA ASN A 332 2.74 -2.61 24.24
C ASN A 332 3.50 -3.76 24.92
N ASP A 333 2.78 -4.63 25.63
CA ASP A 333 3.34 -5.77 26.34
C ASP A 333 3.48 -7.00 25.44
N ASN A 334 2.61 -7.15 24.44
CA ASN A 334 2.68 -8.22 23.45
C ASN A 334 2.28 -7.70 22.05
N PRO A 335 3.27 -7.40 21.17
CA PRO A 335 2.97 -6.89 19.83
C PRO A 335 2.26 -7.90 18.93
N ARG A 336 2.27 -9.19 19.30
CA ARG A 336 1.63 -10.29 18.57
C ARG A 336 0.17 -10.52 18.98
N ASN A 337 -0.42 -9.63 19.79
CA ASN A 337 -1.78 -9.81 20.33
C ASN A 337 -2.84 -10.02 19.22
N CYS A 338 -2.70 -9.30 18.10
CA CYS A 338 -3.59 -9.44 16.94
C CYS A 338 -3.50 -10.80 16.24
N ALA A 339 -2.43 -11.58 16.40
CA ALA A 339 -2.28 -12.88 15.74
C ALA A 339 -3.36 -13.89 16.14
N THR A 340 -4.00 -13.70 17.30
CA THR A 340 -5.11 -14.53 17.78
C THR A 340 -6.35 -14.47 16.89
N SER A 341 -6.49 -13.41 16.09
CA SER A 341 -7.61 -13.20 15.17
C SER A 341 -7.32 -13.66 13.73
N ILE A 342 -6.15 -14.26 13.48
CA ILE A 342 -5.78 -14.83 12.18
C ILE A 342 -6.58 -16.11 11.93
N SER A 343 -6.98 -16.35 10.68
CA SER A 343 -7.69 -17.58 10.30
C SER A 343 -6.76 -18.80 10.41
N SER A 344 -7.22 -19.85 11.09
CA SER A 344 -6.54 -21.15 11.13
C SER A 344 -6.41 -21.80 9.75
N ASP A 345 -7.44 -21.62 8.91
CA ASP A 345 -7.54 -22.29 7.61
C ASP A 345 -6.83 -21.49 6.51
N ARG A 346 -6.69 -20.17 6.70
CA ARG A 346 -6.02 -19.27 5.77
C ARG A 346 -5.07 -18.31 6.51
N PRO A 347 -3.85 -18.73 6.87
CA PRO A 347 -2.93 -17.97 7.70
C PRO A 347 -2.52 -16.58 7.17
N ARG A 348 -2.75 -16.31 5.87
CA ARG A 348 -2.52 -15.01 5.23
C ARG A 348 -3.64 -13.99 5.44
N PHE A 349 -4.78 -14.41 5.99
CA PHE A 349 -5.97 -13.59 6.08
C PHE A 349 -6.56 -13.58 7.48
N TRP A 350 -7.22 -12.47 7.80
CA TRP A 350 -7.99 -12.36 9.03
C TRP A 350 -9.13 -13.39 9.08
N GLY A 351 -9.44 -13.86 10.29
CA GLY A 351 -10.54 -14.78 10.54
C GLY A 351 -11.88 -14.24 10.06
N SER A 352 -12.77 -15.14 9.61
CA SER A 352 -14.12 -14.79 9.16
C SER A 352 -14.98 -14.20 10.29
N GLY A 353 -14.68 -14.50 11.55
CA GLY A 353 -15.34 -13.95 12.74
C GLY A 353 -14.99 -12.49 13.04
N VAL A 354 -13.92 -11.94 12.45
CA VAL A 354 -13.61 -10.51 12.59
C VAL A 354 -14.52 -9.73 11.64
N VAL A 355 -15.15 -8.66 12.12
CA VAL A 355 -15.98 -7.81 11.27
C VAL A 355 -15.22 -6.57 10.83
N GLN A 356 -15.54 -6.08 9.64
CA GLN A 356 -15.04 -4.79 9.18
C GLN A 356 -15.85 -3.66 9.82
N ALA A 357 -15.17 -2.62 10.27
CA ALA A 357 -15.81 -1.47 10.89
C ALA A 357 -16.76 -0.76 9.91
N SER A 358 -17.93 -0.38 10.43
CA SER A 358 -19.00 0.32 9.69
C SER A 358 -19.21 1.76 10.15
N THR A 359 -18.61 2.17 11.28
CA THR A 359 -18.62 3.53 11.85
C THR A 359 -17.18 4.03 12.09
N ALA A 360 -16.92 5.33 11.92
CA ALA A 360 -15.54 5.88 11.87
C ALA A 360 -14.74 5.63 13.16
N ALA A 361 -15.42 5.25 14.24
CA ALA A 361 -14.82 4.71 15.45
C ALA A 361 -14.82 3.18 15.37
N THR A 362 -13.63 2.59 15.15
CA THR A 362 -13.45 1.13 15.24
C THR A 362 -13.47 0.69 16.70
N THR A 363 -14.14 -0.42 17.00
CA THR A 363 -14.02 -1.08 18.30
C THR A 363 -12.94 -2.14 18.28
N ASP A 364 -12.55 -2.64 19.44
CA ASP A 364 -11.62 -3.75 19.58
C ASP A 364 -12.07 -4.95 18.74
N ASN A 365 -11.09 -5.67 18.19
CA ASN A 365 -11.30 -6.84 17.34
C ASN A 365 -12.15 -6.58 16.07
N GLN A 366 -11.94 -5.41 15.45
CA GLN A 366 -12.53 -5.07 14.14
C GLN A 366 -11.46 -4.70 13.13
N LEU A 367 -11.69 -5.04 11.87
CA LEU A 367 -10.88 -4.53 10.77
C LEU A 367 -11.21 -3.07 10.52
N GLU A 368 -10.20 -2.34 10.07
CA GLU A 368 -10.33 -0.94 9.70
C GLU A 368 -11.32 -0.67 8.55
N TRP A 369 -11.67 0.60 8.42
CA TRP A 369 -12.51 1.08 7.33
C TRP A 369 -11.95 0.69 5.98
N ALA A 370 -12.82 0.33 5.05
CA ALA A 370 -12.41 -0.10 3.70
C ALA A 370 -11.55 0.94 2.97
N SER A 371 -11.67 2.22 3.32
CA SER A 371 -10.87 3.33 2.77
C SER A 371 -9.59 3.65 3.56
N ARG A 372 -9.26 2.86 4.57
CA ARG A 372 -8.11 3.07 5.47
C ARG A 372 -7.13 1.90 5.45
N GLY A 373 -7.13 1.15 4.35
CA GLY A 373 -6.15 0.10 4.09
C GLY A 373 -4.72 0.65 3.99
N ARG A 374 -3.74 -0.24 4.17
CA ARG A 374 -2.32 0.10 4.17
C ARG A 374 -1.89 0.66 2.82
N GLY A 375 -1.06 1.70 2.85
CA GLY A 375 -0.43 2.28 1.66
C GLY A 375 -1.38 2.99 0.70
N TYR A 376 -2.59 3.36 1.14
CA TYR A 376 -3.60 4.05 0.31
C TYR A 376 -3.30 5.51 0.02
N ARG A 377 -2.40 6.12 0.80
CA ARG A 377 -2.13 7.56 0.75
C ARG A 377 -0.64 7.79 0.91
N TRP A 378 0.06 7.98 -0.20
CA TRP A 378 1.51 8.18 -0.21
C TRP A 378 1.94 9.45 0.54
N ALA A 379 1.06 10.45 0.61
CA ALA A 379 1.34 11.71 1.30
C ALA A 379 1.09 11.66 2.81
N ASP A 380 0.42 10.63 3.34
CA ASP A 380 0.13 10.53 4.76
C ASP A 380 1.26 9.82 5.51
N GLY A 381 1.83 10.51 6.49
CA GLY A 381 2.94 10.07 7.35
C GLY A 381 2.57 9.05 8.43
N LEU A 382 1.30 8.66 8.55
CA LEU A 382 0.90 7.64 9.52
C LEU A 382 1.62 6.31 9.30
N THR A 383 1.83 5.58 10.39
CA THR A 383 2.45 4.25 10.39
C THR A 383 1.79 3.32 9.38
N ILE A 384 0.46 3.23 9.35
CA ILE A 384 -0.23 2.33 8.40
C ILE A 384 -0.16 2.81 6.94
N MET A 385 0.21 4.06 6.68
CA MET A 385 0.22 4.62 5.32
C MET A 385 1.62 4.56 4.72
N THR A 386 2.61 5.12 5.41
CA THR A 386 4.00 5.23 4.93
C THR A 386 5.03 4.88 6.01
N GLY A 387 4.65 4.09 7.01
CA GLY A 387 5.55 3.60 8.05
C GLY A 387 5.62 2.08 8.15
N PHE A 388 6.70 1.61 8.75
CA PHE A 388 6.79 0.25 9.25
C PHE A 388 7.63 0.22 10.54
N THR A 389 7.38 -0.80 11.36
CA THR A 389 8.10 -1.09 12.59
C THR A 389 8.87 -2.40 12.44
N SER A 390 10.08 -2.45 12.98
CA SER A 390 10.94 -3.64 13.00
C SER A 390 10.67 -4.53 14.23
N ILE A 391 9.38 -4.74 14.54
CA ILE A 391 8.94 -5.50 15.72
C ILE A 391 8.63 -6.95 15.33
N LEU A 392 7.80 -7.12 14.31
CA LEU A 392 7.46 -8.42 13.74
C LEU A 392 8.22 -8.60 12.42
N PRO A 393 8.63 -9.84 12.08
CA PRO A 393 9.38 -10.12 10.86
C PRO A 393 8.60 -9.72 9.60
N PRO A 394 9.26 -9.66 8.42
CA PRO A 394 8.59 -9.40 7.16
C PRO A 394 7.33 -10.25 6.97
N ASN A 395 6.32 -9.66 6.34
CA ASN A 395 5.06 -10.31 6.00
C ASN A 395 4.22 -10.78 7.22
N SER A 396 4.41 -10.15 8.37
CA SER A 396 3.61 -10.37 9.60
C SER A 396 2.40 -9.45 9.70
N GLU A 397 1.51 -9.75 10.64
CA GLU A 397 0.26 -9.04 10.84
C GLU A 397 0.39 -7.55 11.17
N LEU A 398 -0.60 -6.78 10.75
CA LEU A 398 -0.72 -5.35 11.02
C LEU A 398 -1.78 -5.11 12.11
N CYS A 399 -1.36 -4.50 13.21
CA CYS A 399 -2.16 -4.30 14.41
C CYS A 399 -2.15 -2.83 14.83
N THR A 400 -3.30 -2.28 15.23
CA THR A 400 -3.48 -0.88 15.66
C THR A 400 -4.16 -0.82 17.02
N VAL A 401 -3.96 0.21 17.84
CA VAL A 401 -4.59 0.25 19.18
C VAL A 401 -6.02 0.80 19.18
N SER A 402 -6.27 1.84 18.40
CA SER A 402 -7.58 2.51 18.36
C SER A 402 -7.81 3.07 16.97
N GLY A 403 -7.67 2.14 16.03
CA GLY A 403 -7.88 2.36 14.61
C GLY A 403 -6.73 3.00 13.83
N ALA A 404 -7.03 3.39 12.60
CA ALA A 404 -6.07 3.68 11.55
C ALA A 404 -5.19 4.92 11.79
N ASP A 405 -5.68 5.88 12.59
CA ASP A 405 -4.91 7.08 12.99
C ASP A 405 -4.13 6.86 14.30
N ALA A 406 -4.25 5.69 14.91
CA ALA A 406 -3.58 5.35 16.15
C ALA A 406 -2.17 4.80 15.88
N GLU A 407 -1.49 4.50 16.97
CA GLU A 407 -0.22 3.80 16.94
C GLU A 407 -0.42 2.38 16.44
N ALA A 408 0.57 1.88 15.70
CA ALA A 408 0.44 0.61 14.99
C ALA A 408 1.73 -0.20 15.02
N VAL A 409 1.60 -1.52 15.10
CA VAL A 409 2.64 -2.48 14.75
C VAL A 409 2.39 -2.85 13.29
N ALA A 410 3.34 -2.53 12.42
CA ALA A 410 3.19 -2.76 10.98
C ALA A 410 4.53 -3.21 10.39
N SER A 411 4.66 -4.47 10.02
CA SER A 411 5.90 -5.02 9.45
C SER A 411 6.12 -4.54 8.00
N VAL A 412 7.34 -4.74 7.46
CA VAL A 412 7.52 -4.69 5.99
C VAL A 412 6.72 -5.81 5.34
N SER A 413 6.20 -5.59 4.14
CA SER A 413 5.48 -6.64 3.42
C SER A 413 5.66 -6.53 1.93
N SER A 414 5.68 -7.66 1.24
CA SER A 414 5.84 -7.72 -0.19
C SER A 414 4.99 -8.84 -0.79
N ARG A 415 4.60 -8.67 -2.06
CA ARG A 415 4.00 -9.73 -2.87
C ARG A 415 5.06 -10.67 -3.46
N HIS A 416 6.34 -10.36 -3.29
CA HIS A 416 7.43 -11.26 -3.62
C HIS A 416 7.48 -12.43 -2.63
N GLN A 417 7.91 -13.59 -3.13
CA GLN A 417 7.99 -14.78 -2.31
C GLN A 417 9.18 -14.71 -1.35
N GLY A 418 8.92 -14.95 -0.07
CA GLY A 418 9.91 -15.27 0.95
C GLY A 418 10.61 -14.08 1.59
N GLY A 419 10.17 -12.84 1.35
CA GLY A 419 10.78 -11.66 1.94
C GLY A 419 10.30 -10.34 1.34
N ALA A 420 10.96 -9.26 1.73
CA ALA A 420 10.72 -7.90 1.24
C ALA A 420 12.02 -7.12 1.04
N HIS A 421 12.02 -6.15 0.14
CA HIS A 421 13.17 -5.25 -0.03
C HIS A 421 13.22 -4.22 1.09
N VAL A 422 14.43 -3.97 1.58
CA VAL A 422 14.74 -2.97 2.60
C VAL A 422 15.89 -2.10 2.10
N LEU A 423 15.78 -0.80 2.35
CA LEU A 423 16.82 0.20 2.14
C LEU A 423 17.58 0.42 3.44
N MET A 424 18.89 0.22 3.40
CA MET A 424 19.82 0.53 4.48
C MET A 424 20.27 1.99 4.46
N GLY A 425 20.77 2.49 5.58
CA GLY A 425 21.26 3.85 5.82
C GLY A 425 22.38 4.32 4.90
N ASP A 426 23.15 3.39 4.34
CA ASP A 426 24.23 3.64 3.39
C ASP A 426 23.76 3.64 1.92
N GLY A 427 22.47 3.38 1.68
CA GLY A 427 21.87 3.28 0.35
C GLY A 427 21.84 1.87 -0.23
N ALA A 428 22.37 0.86 0.48
CA ALA A 428 22.27 -0.53 0.03
C ALA A 428 20.81 -1.02 0.07
N VAL A 429 20.41 -1.79 -0.94
CA VAL A 429 19.11 -2.46 -0.97
C VAL A 429 19.31 -3.94 -0.75
N LYS A 430 18.70 -4.46 0.31
CA LYS A 430 18.76 -5.87 0.72
C LYS A 430 17.38 -6.51 0.60
N PHE A 431 17.35 -7.80 0.27
CA PHE A 431 16.12 -8.59 0.31
C PHE A 431 16.11 -9.39 1.61
N ILE A 432 15.27 -8.97 2.56
CA ILE A 432 15.20 -9.58 3.89
C ILE A 432 14.14 -10.67 3.88
N THR A 433 14.53 -11.86 4.31
CA THR A 433 13.65 -13.03 4.31
C THR A 433 12.64 -13.00 5.46
N ASP A 434 11.48 -13.64 5.26
CA ASP A 434 10.47 -13.82 6.32
C ASP A 434 11.00 -14.64 7.52
N SER A 435 12.07 -15.42 7.31
CA SER A 435 12.74 -16.24 8.32
C SER A 435 13.88 -15.54 9.06
N ILE A 436 14.01 -14.20 8.93
CA ILE A 436 15.02 -13.45 9.69
C ILE A 436 14.81 -13.64 11.20
N GLU A 437 15.92 -13.70 11.95
CA GLU A 437 15.89 -13.77 13.41
C GLU A 437 15.24 -12.50 13.98
N ALA A 438 14.07 -12.68 14.59
CA ALA A 438 13.21 -11.60 15.08
C ALA A 438 12.96 -11.66 16.60
N GLY A 439 13.89 -12.24 17.34
CA GLY A 439 13.86 -12.33 18.80
C GLY A 439 12.56 -12.88 19.37
N VAL A 440 12.15 -12.34 20.52
CA VAL A 440 10.91 -12.72 21.17
C VAL A 440 9.79 -11.82 20.68
N SER A 441 9.10 -12.24 19.62
CA SER A 441 7.95 -11.53 19.00
C SER A 441 6.78 -11.20 19.96
N THR A 442 6.74 -11.78 21.16
CA THR A 442 5.75 -11.48 22.20
C THR A 442 6.31 -10.63 23.34
N SER A 443 7.55 -10.16 23.23
CA SER A 443 8.18 -9.32 24.25
C SER A 443 7.56 -7.93 24.26
N GLY A 444 7.48 -7.36 25.46
CA GLY A 444 7.11 -5.98 25.63
C GLY A 444 8.14 -5.05 24.98
N GLN A 445 7.64 -3.93 24.48
CA GLN A 445 8.44 -2.94 23.76
C GLN A 445 9.12 -1.97 24.72
N VAL A 446 10.11 -1.24 24.19
CA VAL A 446 10.78 -0.17 24.94
C VAL A 446 9.93 1.08 24.94
N TYR A 447 9.75 1.65 26.12
CA TYR A 447 8.97 2.87 26.32
C TYR A 447 9.44 3.63 27.56
N LEU A 448 9.05 4.90 27.70
CA LEU A 448 9.58 5.81 28.73
C LEU A 448 9.52 5.27 30.17
N ALA A 449 8.43 4.60 30.55
CA ALA A 449 8.25 4.06 31.90
C ALA A 449 8.60 2.56 32.00
N GLY A 450 9.25 2.00 30.98
CA GLY A 450 9.73 0.63 31.00
C GLY A 450 10.92 0.46 31.96
N THR A 451 11.04 -0.73 32.54
CA THR A 451 12.17 -1.13 33.39
C THR A 451 13.00 -2.19 32.69
N ASP A 452 14.24 -2.39 33.15
CA ASP A 452 15.14 -3.46 32.70
C ASP A 452 15.34 -3.44 31.17
N ASP A 453 15.09 -4.54 30.48
CA ASP A 453 15.24 -4.68 29.03
C ASP A 453 14.24 -3.82 28.23
N ARG A 454 13.23 -3.22 28.90
CA ARG A 454 12.25 -2.30 28.31
C ARG A 454 12.57 -0.82 28.57
N ALA A 455 13.66 -0.53 29.28
CA ALA A 455 14.07 0.84 29.57
C ALA A 455 14.69 1.53 28.34
N PRO A 456 14.51 2.85 28.17
CA PRO A 456 15.13 3.58 27.07
C PRO A 456 16.65 3.39 27.02
N GLY A 457 17.17 3.06 25.84
CA GLY A 457 18.59 2.75 25.63
C GLY A 457 18.98 1.29 25.84
N SER A 458 18.03 0.41 26.20
CA SER A 458 18.22 -1.03 26.13
C SER A 458 18.35 -1.52 24.67
N ARG A 459 18.93 -2.71 24.52
CA ARG A 459 18.98 -3.44 23.24
C ARG A 459 17.59 -3.80 22.75
N SER A 460 17.45 -4.04 21.45
CA SER A 460 16.18 -4.46 20.88
C SER A 460 15.80 -5.87 21.38
N PRO A 461 14.59 -6.09 21.90
CA PRO A 461 14.13 -7.42 22.29
C PRO A 461 13.72 -8.29 21.07
N PHE A 462 13.69 -7.70 19.87
CA PHE A 462 13.24 -8.32 18.62
C PHE A 462 14.41 -8.81 17.75
N GLY A 463 15.53 -9.15 18.40
CA GLY A 463 16.67 -9.80 17.75
C GLY A 463 17.35 -8.95 16.68
N LEU A 464 17.95 -9.62 15.71
CA LEU A 464 18.61 -9.01 14.56
C LEU A 464 17.66 -8.08 13.82
N TRP A 465 16.43 -8.53 13.53
CA TRP A 465 15.43 -7.71 12.84
C TRP A 465 15.13 -6.41 13.58
N GLY A 466 14.96 -6.48 14.90
CA GLY A 466 14.77 -5.33 15.76
C GLY A 466 15.95 -4.37 15.72
N SER A 467 17.17 -4.89 15.87
CA SER A 467 18.40 -4.11 15.87
C SER A 467 18.65 -3.37 14.55
N LEU A 468 18.25 -3.96 13.41
CA LEU A 468 18.33 -3.29 12.11
C LEU A 468 17.44 -2.05 12.02
N GLY A 469 16.38 -1.99 12.83
CA GLY A 469 15.50 -0.82 12.86
C GLY A 469 15.85 0.21 13.93
N THR A 470 16.90 0.00 14.73
CA THR A 470 17.35 0.98 15.72
C THR A 470 18.54 1.80 15.18
N MET A 471 18.59 3.09 15.53
CA MET A 471 19.65 4.00 15.09
C MET A 471 20.67 4.34 16.19
N ALA A 472 20.37 4.06 17.46
CA ALA A 472 21.19 4.49 18.59
C ALA A 472 21.13 3.56 19.82
N ALA A 473 21.00 2.25 19.61
CA ALA A 473 21.00 1.24 20.68
C ALA A 473 22.39 0.65 20.98
N LYS A 474 23.42 1.05 20.21
CA LYS A 474 24.81 0.55 20.25
C LYS A 474 24.91 -0.94 19.96
N GLU A 475 24.08 -1.40 19.02
CA GLU A 475 24.02 -2.81 18.62
C GLU A 475 25.00 -3.05 17.48
N VAL A 476 25.97 -3.94 17.69
CA VAL A 476 26.96 -4.31 16.67
C VAL A 476 26.46 -5.57 15.98
N ILE A 477 26.18 -5.47 14.69
CA ILE A 477 25.71 -6.60 13.88
C ILE A 477 26.94 -7.28 13.27
N GLY A 478 27.24 -8.50 13.73
CA GLY A 478 28.42 -9.26 13.33
C GLY A 478 28.20 -10.26 12.19
N GLU A 479 26.96 -10.48 11.77
CA GLU A 479 26.60 -11.45 10.73
C GLU A 479 26.14 -10.73 9.45
N GLU A 480 26.52 -11.25 8.28
CA GLU A 480 25.92 -10.80 7.02
C GLU A 480 24.51 -11.40 6.89
N PHE A 481 23.54 -10.54 6.59
CA PHE A 481 22.12 -10.85 6.43
C PHE A 481 21.58 -10.27 5.13
#